data_AF-A0A1R2BM05-F1
#
_entry.id   AF-A0A1R2BM05-F1
#
_cell.length_a   1.000
_cell.length_b   1.000
_cell.length_c   1.000
_cell.angle_alpha   90.00
_cell.angle_beta   90.00
_cell.angle_gamma   90.00
#
_symmetry.space_group_name_H-M   'P 1'
#
loop_
_entity.id
_entity.type
_entity.pdbx_description
1 polymer ?
#
loop_
_entity_poly.entity_id
_entity_poly.type
_entity_poly.pdbx_seq_one_letter_code
_entity_poly.pdbx_strand_id
1 'polypeptide(L)'
;MAEISMEEKRLCKHKGLCYENALNGLLKAMVQSFAVKSCVHLLMNVIIRKGYRRPIQSLLSFFSFDALKFTAFAGIMNLLYKSTLCIMRSFRNKEDGLNHIIAGAISGISIVVEDKERRETWSLYFAARLVDIVLRGVCRRHGSWDPNKIEVYLFMVMIYFLMWSYGAEKDNLIKSYFGFLNKLVNPSNMERKIMDEWCKVNMLRNPLKI
;
A
#
# COMPACT_ATOMS: atom_id res chain seq x y z
N MET A 1 47.95 25.75 14.17
CA MET A 1 46.65 26.37 13.86
C MET A 1 45.79 25.29 13.20
N ALA A 2 45.13 24.52 14.06
CA ALA A 2 44.34 23.34 13.75
C ALA A 2 42.90 23.62 14.18
N GLU A 3 42.19 24.42 13.39
CA GLU A 3 40.79 24.81 13.66
C GLU A 3 39.91 24.74 12.41
N ILE A 4 40.25 23.84 11.46
CA ILE A 4 39.35 23.47 10.37
C ILE A 4 39.29 21.94 10.28
N SER A 5 39.08 21.29 11.43
CA SER A 5 38.57 19.93 11.51
C SER A 5 37.15 19.98 12.10
N MET A 6 36.24 19.22 11.49
CA MET A 6 34.94 18.81 12.06
C MET A 6 33.67 19.64 11.80
N GLU A 7 33.52 20.33 10.66
CA GLU A 7 32.16 20.48 10.09
C GLU A 7 31.80 19.18 9.35
N GLU A 8 31.59 18.12 10.11
CA GLU A 8 31.12 16.82 9.63
C GLU A 8 29.78 17.04 8.91
N LYS A 9 29.77 16.91 7.57
CA LYS A 9 28.53 16.98 6.78
C LYS A 9 27.55 15.92 7.29
N ARG A 10 26.67 16.28 8.22
CA ARG A 10 25.62 15.39 8.71
C ARG A 10 24.70 15.02 7.54
N LEU A 11 24.85 13.81 7.03
CA LEU A 11 23.95 13.26 5.98
C LEU A 11 22.50 13.14 6.47
N CYS A 12 22.29 13.08 7.79
CA CYS A 12 20.97 13.04 8.40
C CYS A 12 20.35 14.45 8.48
N LYS A 13 19.22 14.64 7.79
CA LYS A 13 18.48 15.92 7.71
C LYS A 13 17.57 16.24 8.91
N HIS A 14 17.79 15.63 10.06
CA HIS A 14 16.95 15.84 11.25
C HIS A 14 17.68 16.64 12.34
N LYS A 15 16.91 17.39 13.12
CA LYS A 15 17.40 18.06 14.33
C LYS A 15 17.49 17.02 15.46
N GLY A 16 18.53 17.10 16.29
CA GLY A 16 18.73 16.17 17.42
C GLY A 16 19.27 14.79 17.02
N LEU A 17 19.13 13.83 17.92
CA LEU A 17 19.71 12.48 17.80
C LEU A 17 18.86 11.59 16.86
N CYS A 18 19.49 10.60 16.23
CA CYS A 18 18.80 9.69 15.30
C CYS A 18 17.65 8.93 15.96
N TYR A 19 17.83 8.50 17.21
CA TYR A 19 16.79 7.79 17.96
C TYR A 19 15.59 8.69 18.29
N GLU A 20 15.83 9.98 18.60
CA GLU A 20 14.77 10.96 18.88
C GLU A 20 13.91 11.19 17.64
N ASN A 21 14.52 11.35 16.46
CA ASN A 21 13.78 11.49 15.21
C ASN A 21 12.94 10.24 14.89
N ALA A 22 13.47 9.05 15.19
CA ALA A 22 12.77 7.79 15.00
C ALA A 22 11.58 7.64 15.96
N LEU A 23 11.77 7.94 17.25
CA LEU A 23 10.72 7.94 18.29
C LEU A 23 9.65 9.01 18.04
N ASN A 24 10.03 10.22 17.67
CA ASN A 24 9.07 11.26 17.29
C ASN A 24 8.29 10.85 16.03
N GLY A 25 8.93 10.13 15.12
CA GLY A 25 8.25 9.52 13.96
C GLY A 25 7.23 8.46 14.36
N LEU A 26 7.62 7.55 15.26
CA LEU A 26 6.76 6.52 15.84
C LEU A 26 5.52 7.15 16.49
N LEU A 27 5.70 8.06 17.45
CA LEU A 27 4.61 8.69 18.19
C LEU A 27 3.68 9.48 17.27
N LYS A 28 4.23 10.26 16.34
CA LYS A 28 3.43 11.02 15.37
C LYS A 28 2.60 10.09 14.49
N ALA A 29 3.19 9.01 13.98
CA ALA A 29 2.49 8.04 13.15
C ALA A 29 1.39 7.31 13.94
N MET A 30 1.64 6.97 15.21
CA MET A 30 0.64 6.35 16.08
C MET A 30 -0.55 7.30 16.30
N VAL A 31 -0.30 8.56 16.68
CA VAL A 31 -1.37 9.56 16.89
C VAL A 31 -2.18 9.77 15.62
N GLN A 32 -1.52 9.93 14.47
CA GLN A 32 -2.19 10.12 13.18
C GLN A 32 -3.05 8.91 12.79
N SER A 33 -2.52 7.70 12.97
CA SER A 33 -3.22 6.47 12.58
C SER A 33 -4.41 6.18 13.50
N PHE A 34 -4.24 6.41 14.80
CA PHE A 34 -5.33 6.30 15.77
C PHE A 34 -6.44 7.33 15.49
N ALA A 35 -6.08 8.58 15.19
CA ALA A 35 -7.04 9.62 14.83
C ALA A 35 -7.83 9.26 13.57
N VAL A 36 -7.16 8.79 12.51
CA VAL A 36 -7.81 8.35 11.27
C VAL A 36 -8.76 7.19 11.54
N LYS A 37 -8.31 6.15 12.26
CA LYS A 37 -9.13 4.97 12.55
C LYS A 37 -10.34 5.30 13.42
N SER A 38 -10.17 6.18 14.40
CA SER A 38 -11.26 6.68 15.24
C SER A 38 -12.26 7.50 14.44
N CYS A 39 -11.78 8.36 13.54
CA CYS A 39 -12.62 9.16 12.66
C CYS A 39 -13.46 8.27 11.73
N VAL A 40 -12.86 7.28 11.07
CA VAL A 40 -13.58 6.33 10.21
C VAL A 40 -14.64 5.55 11.01
N HIS A 41 -14.30 5.09 12.21
CA HIS A 41 -15.25 4.37 13.06
C HIS A 41 -16.43 5.26 13.50
N LEU A 42 -16.16 6.51 13.85
CA LEU A 42 -17.20 7.49 14.19
C LEU A 42 -18.11 7.75 12.98
N LEU A 43 -17.53 8.02 11.81
CA LEU A 43 -18.27 8.27 10.57
C LEU A 43 -19.16 7.08 10.22
N MET A 44 -18.64 5.86 10.27
CA MET A 44 -19.41 4.65 9.98
C MET A 44 -20.57 4.47 10.96
N ASN A 45 -20.35 4.69 12.26
CA ASN A 45 -21.43 4.57 13.25
C ASN A 45 -22.49 5.67 13.12
N VAL A 46 -22.10 6.90 12.77
CA VAL A 46 -23.05 8.02 12.58
C VAL A 46 -23.89 7.82 11.33
N ILE A 47 -23.25 7.45 10.20
CA ILE A 47 -23.91 7.32 8.90
C ILE A 47 -24.76 6.05 8.83
N ILE A 48 -24.21 4.90 9.23
CA ILE A 48 -24.87 3.59 9.03
C ILE A 48 -25.89 3.31 10.13
N ARG A 49 -25.60 3.64 11.39
CA ARG A 49 -26.46 3.24 12.53
C ARG A 49 -27.50 4.28 12.95
N LYS A 50 -27.71 5.34 12.15
CA LYS A 50 -28.82 6.30 12.23
C LYS A 50 -29.22 6.68 13.68
N GLY A 51 -28.23 7.00 14.52
CA GLY A 51 -28.48 7.41 15.90
C GLY A 51 -27.31 7.19 16.84
N TYR A 52 -26.73 8.29 17.32
CA TYR A 52 -25.73 8.36 18.38
C TYR A 52 -26.38 8.02 19.74
N ARG A 53 -26.92 6.81 19.89
CA ARG A 53 -27.70 6.45 21.10
C ARG A 53 -26.83 6.08 22.30
N ARG A 54 -25.54 5.79 22.14
CA ARG A 54 -24.61 5.44 23.24
C ARG A 54 -23.18 5.98 23.02
N PRO A 55 -22.87 7.21 23.46
CA PRO A 55 -21.54 7.82 23.30
C PRO A 55 -20.43 7.02 23.98
N ILE A 56 -20.67 6.57 25.22
CA ILE A 56 -19.65 5.95 26.08
C ILE A 56 -19.26 4.56 25.58
N GLN A 57 -20.23 3.75 25.13
CA GLN A 57 -19.93 2.46 24.49
C GLN A 57 -19.25 2.62 23.12
N SER A 58 -19.59 3.68 22.38
CA SER A 58 -18.88 4.03 21.14
C SER A 58 -17.46 4.52 21.41
N LEU A 59 -17.23 5.18 22.55
CA LEU A 59 -15.92 5.66 22.98
C LEU A 59 -14.98 4.50 23.38
N LEU A 60 -15.50 3.51 24.13
CA LEU A 60 -14.76 2.29 24.47
C LEU A 60 -14.41 1.47 23.23
N SER A 61 -15.26 1.51 22.20
CA SER A 61 -14.98 0.87 20.91
C SER A 61 -13.80 1.49 20.15
N PHE A 62 -13.37 2.73 20.49
CA PHE A 62 -12.17 3.33 19.87
C PHE A 62 -10.89 2.64 20.33
N PHE A 63 -10.85 2.10 21.55
CA PHE A 63 -9.74 1.29 22.06
C PHE A 63 -9.90 -0.19 21.71
N SER A 64 -10.45 -0.49 20.52
CA SER A 64 -10.48 -1.86 20.03
C SER A 64 -9.07 -2.38 19.80
N PHE A 65 -8.87 -3.68 20.03
CA PHE A 65 -7.61 -4.36 19.69
C PHE A 65 -7.21 -4.14 18.24
N ASP A 66 -8.18 -4.03 17.33
CA ASP A 66 -7.94 -3.69 15.94
C ASP A 66 -7.36 -2.29 15.77
N ALA A 67 -7.90 -1.28 16.46
CA ALA A 67 -7.37 0.08 16.42
C ALA A 67 -5.93 0.14 16.93
N LEU A 68 -5.64 -0.59 18.01
CA LEU A 68 -4.30 -0.70 18.58
C LEU A 68 -3.33 -1.40 17.63
N LYS A 69 -3.71 -2.53 17.01
CA LYS A 69 -2.88 -3.24 16.03
C LYS A 69 -2.51 -2.36 14.83
N PHE A 70 -3.47 -1.65 14.26
CA PHE A 70 -3.22 -0.75 13.13
C PHE A 70 -2.32 0.43 13.51
N THR A 71 -2.56 0.98 14.70
CA THR A 71 -1.75 2.08 15.25
C THR A 71 -0.31 1.61 15.51
N ALA A 72 -0.13 0.43 16.09
CA ALA A 72 1.16 -0.20 16.32
C ALA A 72 1.88 -0.50 15.00
N PHE A 73 1.18 -1.07 14.02
CA PHE A 73 1.69 -1.31 12.67
C PHE A 73 2.25 -0.03 12.03
N ALA A 74 1.46 1.04 11.95
CA ALA A 74 1.87 2.30 11.33
C ALA A 74 3.03 2.97 12.08
N GLY A 75 3.04 2.85 13.41
CA GLY A 75 4.14 3.28 14.26
C GLY A 75 5.43 2.52 13.96
N ILE A 76 5.41 1.20 14.06
CA ILE A 76 6.58 0.33 13.87
C ILE A 76 7.14 0.50 12.45
N MET A 77 6.27 0.64 11.44
CA MET A 77 6.67 0.94 10.07
C MET A 77 7.52 2.22 9.99
N ASN A 78 7.08 3.31 10.64
CA ASN A 78 7.81 4.59 10.65
C ASN A 78 9.11 4.50 11.44
N LEU A 79 9.10 3.78 12.57
CA LEU A 79 10.28 3.56 13.40
C LEU A 79 11.36 2.83 12.60
N LEU A 80 11.02 1.71 11.98
CA LEU A 80 11.92 0.91 11.15
C LEU A 80 12.42 1.72 9.95
N TYR A 81 11.54 2.41 9.24
CA TYR A 81 11.93 3.21 8.08
C TYR A 81 12.98 4.27 8.45
N LYS A 82 12.72 5.05 9.51
CA LYS A 82 13.64 6.12 9.93
C LYS A 82 14.94 5.57 10.51
N SER A 83 14.87 4.52 11.32
CA SER A 83 16.07 3.92 11.92
C SER A 83 16.97 3.32 10.85
N THR A 84 16.42 2.53 9.92
CA THR A 84 17.16 1.95 8.81
C THR A 84 17.76 3.03 7.91
N LEU A 85 17.04 4.13 7.63
CA LEU A 85 17.57 5.21 6.81
C LEU A 85 18.76 5.92 7.48
N CYS A 86 18.70 6.16 8.80
CA CYS A 86 19.83 6.73 9.53
C CYS A 86 21.03 5.77 9.58
N ILE A 87 20.80 4.47 9.80
CA ILE A 87 21.84 3.44 9.78
C ILE A 87 22.50 3.36 8.40
N MET A 88 21.71 3.35 7.32
CA MET A 88 22.23 3.30 5.95
C MET A 88 23.02 4.56 5.57
N ARG A 89 22.60 5.74 6.02
CA ARG A 89 23.36 6.98 5.82
C ARG A 89 24.69 6.94 6.57
N SER A 90 24.72 6.43 7.79
CA SER A 90 25.94 6.29 8.57
C SER A 90 26.90 5.24 7.98
N PHE A 91 26.38 4.12 7.48
CA PHE A 91 27.20 3.06 6.90
C PHE A 91 27.76 3.41 5.52
N ARG A 92 26.95 4.02 4.64
CA ARG A 92 27.35 4.31 3.24
C ARG A 92 27.91 5.71 3.02
N ASN A 93 27.74 6.64 3.97
CA ASN A 93 28.12 8.06 3.85
C ASN A 93 27.63 8.73 2.54
N LYS A 94 26.52 8.24 1.97
CA LYS A 94 25.89 8.74 0.73
C LYS A 94 24.38 8.74 0.88
N GLU A 95 23.71 9.70 0.24
CA GLU A 95 22.25 9.75 0.16
C GLU A 95 21.80 9.38 -1.26
N ASP A 96 21.47 8.10 -1.47
CA ASP A 96 20.98 7.58 -2.75
C ASP A 96 19.54 7.10 -2.64
N GLY A 97 18.84 7.02 -3.78
CA GLY A 97 17.52 6.38 -3.87
C GLY A 97 17.50 4.92 -3.38
N LEU A 98 18.65 4.22 -3.46
CA LEU A 98 18.79 2.85 -2.94
C LEU A 98 18.58 2.78 -1.42
N ASN A 99 19.00 3.80 -0.66
CA ASN A 99 18.80 3.81 0.79
C ASN A 99 17.31 3.85 1.14
N HIS A 100 16.51 4.58 0.35
CA HIS A 100 15.07 4.65 0.52
C HIS A 100 14.37 3.34 0.16
N ILE A 101 14.86 2.63 -0.88
CA ILE A 101 14.33 1.31 -1.26
C ILE A 101 14.61 0.28 -0.16
N ILE A 102 15.83 0.23 0.36
CA ILE A 102 16.21 -0.69 1.45
C ILE A 102 15.44 -0.37 2.73
N ALA A 103 15.35 0.91 3.11
CA ALA A 103 14.57 1.35 4.26
C ALA A 103 13.07 1.00 4.10
N GLY A 104 12.52 1.15 2.90
CA GLY A 104 11.16 0.73 2.57
C GLY A 104 10.97 -0.77 2.75
N ALA A 105 11.87 -1.60 2.19
CA ALA A 105 11.81 -3.05 2.29
C ALA A 105 11.86 -3.54 3.75
N ILE A 106 12.78 -3.00 4.56
CA ILE A 106 12.88 -3.36 5.98
C ILE A 106 11.64 -2.88 6.76
N SER A 107 11.14 -1.67 6.46
CA SER A 107 9.93 -1.17 7.11
C SER A 107 8.69 -2.02 6.80
N GLY A 108 8.64 -2.69 5.65
CA GLY A 108 7.57 -3.60 5.27
C GLY A 108 7.39 -4.78 6.22
N ILE A 109 8.43 -5.19 6.96
CA ILE A 109 8.36 -6.26 7.97
C ILE A 109 7.34 -5.93 9.07
N SER A 110 7.09 -4.63 9.32
CA SER A 110 6.07 -4.19 10.28
C SER A 110 4.68 -4.79 10.03
N ILE A 111 4.38 -5.19 8.78
CA ILE A 111 3.07 -5.76 8.40
C ILE A 111 2.75 -7.07 9.12
N VAL A 112 3.74 -7.73 9.73
CA VAL A 112 3.52 -8.93 10.55
C VAL A 112 2.70 -8.64 11.81
N VAL A 113 2.65 -7.38 12.26
CA VAL A 113 1.82 -6.93 13.40
C VAL A 113 0.32 -6.92 13.05
N GLU A 114 -0.01 -6.87 11.76
CA GLU A 114 -1.39 -6.89 11.27
C GLU A 114 -1.96 -8.31 11.16
N ASP A 115 -3.29 -8.39 11.19
CA ASP A 115 -4.01 -9.66 11.05
C ASP A 115 -3.87 -10.24 9.63
N LYS A 116 -3.89 -11.58 9.51
CA LYS A 116 -3.59 -12.30 8.26
C LYS A 116 -4.41 -11.82 7.06
N GLU A 117 -5.71 -11.58 7.24
CA GLU A 117 -6.61 -11.11 6.18
C GLU A 117 -6.27 -9.67 5.74
N ARG A 118 -6.04 -8.78 6.70
CA ARG A 118 -5.68 -7.38 6.42
C ARG A 118 -4.29 -7.28 5.83
N ARG A 119 -3.37 -8.16 6.23
CA ARG A 119 -1.99 -8.22 5.73
C ARG A 119 -1.94 -8.44 4.23
N GLU A 120 -2.76 -9.33 3.68
CA GLU A 120 -2.81 -9.56 2.22
C GLU A 120 -3.26 -8.29 1.49
N THR A 121 -4.33 -7.67 1.97
CA THR A 121 -4.87 -6.43 1.44
C THR A 121 -3.84 -5.29 1.47
N TRP A 122 -3.19 -5.07 2.62
CA TRP A 122 -2.14 -4.05 2.76
C TRP A 122 -0.91 -4.33 1.90
N SER A 123 -0.50 -5.60 1.77
CA SER A 123 0.63 -6.00 0.92
C SER A 123 0.37 -5.63 -0.54
N LEU A 124 -0.84 -5.90 -1.03
CA LEU A 124 -1.24 -5.54 -2.39
C LEU A 124 -1.22 -4.01 -2.58
N TYR A 125 -1.74 -3.24 -1.62
CA TYR A 125 -1.71 -1.79 -1.69
C TYR A 125 -0.28 -1.23 -1.70
N PHE A 126 0.61 -1.75 -0.86
CA PHE A 126 2.02 -1.32 -0.85
C PHE A 126 2.75 -1.72 -2.12
N ALA A 127 2.49 -2.90 -2.68
CA ALA A 127 3.05 -3.34 -3.95
C ALA A 127 2.63 -2.41 -5.10
N ALA A 128 1.32 -2.11 -5.20
CA ALA A 128 0.82 -1.17 -6.20
C ALA A 128 1.43 0.23 -6.03
N ARG A 129 1.55 0.71 -4.78
CA ARG A 129 2.15 2.00 -4.49
C ARG A 129 3.65 2.05 -4.81
N LEU A 130 4.37 0.95 -4.59
CA LEU A 130 5.78 0.82 -4.95
C LEU A 130 5.98 0.96 -6.47
N VAL A 131 5.15 0.27 -7.26
CA VAL A 131 5.19 0.37 -8.74
C VAL A 131 4.96 1.81 -9.20
N ASP A 132 3.95 2.50 -8.65
CA ASP A 132 3.69 3.92 -8.94
C ASP A 132 4.89 4.82 -8.62
N ILE A 133 5.49 4.66 -7.43
CA ILE A 133 6.64 5.46 -7.00
C ILE A 133 7.85 5.22 -7.91
N VAL A 134 8.15 3.96 -8.26
CA VAL A 134 9.27 3.60 -9.13
C VAL A 134 9.08 4.18 -10.52
N LEU A 135 7.91 4.03 -11.13
CA LEU A 135 7.63 4.54 -12.47
C LEU A 135 7.68 6.07 -12.52
N ARG A 136 7.11 6.77 -11.53
CA ARG A 136 7.26 8.22 -11.41
C ARG A 136 8.73 8.63 -11.23
N GLY A 137 9.49 7.87 -10.47
CA GLY A 137 10.92 8.08 -10.29
C GLY A 137 11.72 7.95 -11.60
N VAL A 138 11.43 6.92 -12.39
CA VAL A 138 12.04 6.70 -13.70
C VAL A 138 11.66 7.81 -14.68
N CYS A 139 10.38 8.18 -14.74
CA CYS A 139 9.91 9.23 -15.66
C CYS A 139 10.51 10.59 -15.33
N ARG A 140 10.70 10.92 -14.05
CA ARG A 140 11.39 12.15 -13.63
C ARG A 140 12.87 12.19 -14.04
N ARG A 141 13.55 11.04 -14.13
CA ARG A 141 14.95 10.98 -14.56
C ARG A 141 15.13 11.01 -16.07
N HIS A 142 14.27 10.29 -16.80
CA HIS A 142 14.41 10.10 -18.24
C HIS A 142 13.57 11.08 -19.08
N GLY A 143 12.75 11.93 -18.46
CA GLY A 143 12.03 13.01 -19.13
C GLY A 143 10.97 12.58 -20.14
N SER A 144 10.65 11.29 -20.23
CA SER A 144 9.89 10.75 -21.35
C SER A 144 8.37 10.83 -21.18
N TRP A 145 7.84 10.91 -19.95
CA TRP A 145 6.39 10.88 -19.68
C TRP A 145 6.01 11.90 -18.60
N ASP A 146 4.83 12.50 -18.73
CA ASP A 146 4.26 13.37 -17.71
C ASP A 146 3.94 12.54 -16.44
N PRO A 147 4.60 12.80 -15.30
CA PRO A 147 4.45 12.02 -14.08
C PRO A 147 3.04 12.05 -13.48
N ASN A 148 2.19 12.99 -13.92
CA ASN A 148 0.80 13.07 -13.50
C ASN A 148 -0.10 12.09 -14.27
N LYS A 149 0.30 11.68 -15.47
CA LYS A 149 -0.50 10.80 -16.35
C LYS A 149 -0.20 9.31 -16.13
N ILE A 150 0.93 8.98 -15.49
CA ILE A 150 1.36 7.59 -15.25
C ILE A 150 0.29 6.77 -14.54
N GLU A 151 -0.34 7.34 -13.52
CA GLU A 151 -1.39 6.66 -12.75
C GLU A 151 -2.60 6.29 -13.61
N VAL A 152 -2.98 7.17 -14.55
CA VAL A 152 -4.07 6.92 -15.50
C VAL A 152 -3.67 5.79 -16.45
N TYR A 153 -2.46 5.79 -16.98
CA TYR A 153 -1.98 4.71 -17.85
C TYR A 153 -1.90 3.37 -17.13
N LEU A 154 -1.39 3.35 -15.89
CA LEU A 154 -1.38 2.15 -15.05
C LEU A 154 -2.80 1.62 -14.82
N PHE A 155 -3.74 2.50 -14.50
CA PHE A 155 -5.14 2.14 -14.34
C PHE A 155 -5.72 1.56 -15.63
N MET A 156 -5.47 2.18 -16.79
CA MET A 156 -5.92 1.68 -18.09
C MET A 156 -5.36 0.30 -18.41
N VAL A 157 -4.06 0.07 -18.17
CA VAL A 157 -3.40 -1.23 -18.38
C VAL A 157 -3.98 -2.29 -17.44
N MET A 158 -4.18 -1.96 -16.16
CA MET A 158 -4.75 -2.88 -15.19
C MET A 158 -6.20 -3.25 -15.53
N ILE A 159 -7.03 -2.28 -15.91
CA ILE A 159 -8.42 -2.53 -16.32
C ILE A 159 -8.47 -3.32 -17.63
N TYR A 160 -7.60 -3.01 -18.60
CA TYR A 160 -7.48 -3.79 -19.83
C TYR A 160 -7.11 -5.25 -19.52
N PHE A 161 -6.08 -5.48 -18.71
CA PHE A 161 -5.65 -6.81 -18.30
C PHE A 161 -6.78 -7.55 -17.56
N LEU A 162 -7.47 -6.86 -16.66
CA LEU A 162 -8.61 -7.39 -15.92
C LEU A 162 -9.75 -7.85 -16.83
N MET A 163 -10.14 -7.00 -17.79
CA MET A 163 -11.21 -7.31 -18.75
C MET A 163 -10.78 -8.42 -19.71
N TRP A 164 -9.51 -8.44 -20.10
CA TRP A 164 -8.93 -9.56 -20.86
C TRP A 164 -9.07 -10.87 -20.08
N SER A 165 -8.61 -10.93 -18.82
CA SER A 165 -8.72 -12.15 -18.01
C SER A 165 -10.17 -12.57 -17.78
N TYR A 166 -11.09 -11.62 -17.61
CA TYR A 166 -12.52 -11.88 -17.48
C TYR A 166 -13.12 -12.57 -18.72
N GLY A 167 -12.75 -12.13 -19.93
CA GLY A 167 -13.25 -12.70 -21.19
C GLY A 167 -12.51 -13.95 -21.66
N ALA A 168 -11.18 -13.94 -21.56
CA ALA A 168 -10.30 -14.95 -22.15
C ALA A 168 -10.06 -16.17 -21.25
N GLU A 169 -10.02 -15.97 -19.93
CA GLU A 169 -9.56 -16.95 -18.96
C GLU A 169 -10.41 -16.94 -17.68
N LYS A 170 -11.75 -16.95 -17.86
CA LYS A 170 -12.70 -16.91 -16.73
C LYS A 170 -12.45 -17.96 -15.65
N ASP A 171 -11.96 -19.15 -16.03
CA ASP A 171 -11.74 -20.27 -15.10
C ASP A 171 -10.51 -20.04 -14.19
N ASN A 172 -9.62 -19.14 -14.59
CA ASN A 172 -8.43 -18.77 -13.81
C ASN A 172 -8.73 -17.67 -12.79
N LEU A 173 -9.91 -17.04 -12.86
CA LEU A 173 -10.35 -16.04 -11.89
C LEU A 173 -10.93 -16.69 -10.62
N ILE A 174 -10.64 -16.09 -9.48
CA ILE A 174 -11.30 -16.45 -8.21
C ILE A 174 -12.81 -16.27 -8.37
N LYS A 175 -13.59 -17.30 -8.03
CA LYS A 175 -15.06 -17.34 -8.22
C LYS A 175 -15.78 -16.11 -7.63
N SER A 176 -15.37 -15.66 -6.45
CA SER A 176 -15.90 -14.46 -5.80
C SER A 176 -15.69 -13.21 -6.66
N TYR A 177 -14.49 -13.08 -7.22
CA TYR A 177 -14.10 -11.95 -8.06
C TYR A 177 -14.80 -11.99 -9.44
N PHE A 178 -14.93 -13.17 -10.04
CA PHE A 178 -15.72 -13.34 -11.27
C PHE A 178 -17.19 -12.97 -11.05
N GLY A 179 -17.81 -13.40 -9.93
CA GLY A 179 -19.17 -13.04 -9.58
C GLY A 179 -19.36 -11.52 -9.44
N PHE A 180 -18.39 -10.84 -8.82
CA PHE A 180 -18.37 -9.38 -8.74
C PHE A 180 -18.28 -8.72 -10.12
N LEU A 181 -17.33 -9.13 -10.97
CA LEU A 181 -17.18 -8.59 -12.33
C LEU A 181 -18.41 -8.84 -13.19
N ASN A 182 -18.99 -10.03 -13.11
CA ASN A 182 -20.20 -10.39 -13.84
C ASN A 182 -21.40 -9.51 -13.44
N LYS A 183 -21.47 -9.10 -12.16
CA LYS A 183 -22.47 -8.14 -11.69
C LYS A 183 -22.18 -6.71 -12.14
N LEU A 184 -20.91 -6.32 -12.20
CA LEU A 184 -20.47 -4.97 -12.56
C LEU A 184 -20.60 -4.71 -14.07
N VAL A 185 -20.19 -5.67 -14.91
CA VAL A 185 -20.29 -5.62 -16.36
C VAL A 185 -21.73 -5.89 -16.83
N ASN A 186 -22.46 -6.76 -16.11
CA ASN A 186 -23.81 -7.19 -16.45
C ASN A 186 -23.95 -7.61 -17.93
N PRO A 187 -23.17 -8.60 -18.39
CA PRO A 187 -23.17 -8.97 -19.80
C PRO A 187 -24.51 -9.59 -20.22
N SER A 188 -24.90 -9.30 -21.45
CA SER A 188 -26.02 -9.92 -22.15
C SER A 188 -25.83 -11.44 -22.29
N ASN A 189 -26.93 -12.16 -22.56
CA ASN A 189 -26.86 -13.60 -22.80
C ASN A 189 -25.99 -13.96 -24.01
N MET A 190 -25.86 -13.06 -24.99
CA MET A 190 -25.01 -13.25 -26.15
C MET A 190 -23.53 -13.14 -25.78
N GLU A 191 -23.16 -12.10 -25.02
CA GLU A 191 -21.77 -11.90 -24.56
C GLU A 191 -21.30 -13.06 -23.69
N ARG A 192 -22.15 -13.57 -22.79
CA ARG A 192 -21.82 -14.76 -21.99
C ARG A 192 -21.51 -15.98 -22.86
N LYS A 193 -22.34 -16.25 -23.88
CA LYS A 193 -22.11 -17.35 -24.83
C LYS A 193 -20.81 -17.17 -25.60
N ILE A 194 -20.52 -15.95 -26.06
CA ILE A 194 -19.27 -15.64 -26.77
C ILE A 194 -18.07 -15.90 -25.85
N MET A 195 -18.10 -15.40 -24.62
CA MET A 195 -17.02 -15.64 -23.65
C MET A 195 -16.84 -17.13 -23.34
N ASP A 196 -17.94 -17.88 -23.20
CA ASP A 196 -17.91 -19.32 -22.95
C ASP A 196 -17.25 -20.09 -24.11
N GLU A 197 -17.63 -19.78 -25.35
CA GLU A 197 -17.04 -20.39 -26.53
C GLU A 197 -15.58 -19.98 -26.73
N TRP A 198 -15.25 -18.71 -26.49
CA TRP A 198 -13.88 -18.21 -26.60
C TRP A 198 -12.97 -18.88 -25.58
N CYS A 199 -13.43 -19.06 -24.34
CA CYS A 199 -12.71 -19.78 -23.28
C CYS A 199 -12.46 -21.24 -23.66
N LYS A 200 -13.46 -21.94 -24.23
CA LYS A 200 -13.30 -23.32 -24.72
C LYS A 200 -12.25 -23.42 -25.82
N VAL A 201 -12.33 -22.56 -26.83
CA VAL A 201 -11.37 -22.52 -27.95
C VAL A 201 -9.96 -22.25 -27.44
N ASN A 202 -9.80 -21.34 -26.49
CA ASN A 202 -8.49 -20.97 -25.95
C ASN A 202 -7.89 -22.10 -25.10
N MET A 203 -8.70 -22.87 -24.36
CA MET A 203 -8.26 -24.09 -23.68
C MET A 203 -7.82 -25.19 -24.67
N LEU A 204 -8.56 -25.39 -25.76
CA LEU A 204 -8.22 -26.38 -26.79
C LEU A 204 -6.89 -26.05 -27.49
N ARG A 205 -6.53 -24.78 -27.58
CA ARG A 205 -5.26 -24.32 -28.18
C ARG A 205 -4.05 -24.51 -27.24
N ASN A 206 -4.27 -24.58 -25.92
CA ASN A 206 -3.20 -24.67 -24.92
C ASN A 206 -3.49 -25.80 -23.92
N PRO A 207 -3.31 -27.08 -24.33
CA PRO A 207 -3.71 -28.25 -23.53
C PRO A 207 -2.85 -28.50 -22.28
N LEU A 208 -1.79 -27.71 -22.04
CA LEU A 208 -0.88 -27.85 -20.89
C LEU A 208 -1.43 -27.23 -19.58
N LYS A 209 -2.69 -26.80 -19.53
CA LYS A 209 -3.33 -26.22 -18.34
C LYS A 209 -4.05 -27.25 -17.44
N ILE A 210 -3.59 -28.51 -17.43
CA ILE A 210 -4.04 -29.55 -16.48
C ILE A 210 -3.05 -29.62 -15.32
#